data_AF-A0A2I1EXG5-F1
#
_entry.id   AF-A0A2I1EXG5-F1
#
_cell.length_a   1.000
_cell.length_b   1.000
_cell.length_c   1.000
_cell.angle_alpha   90.00
_cell.angle_beta   90.00
_cell.angle_gamma   90.00
#
_symmetry.space_group_name_H-M   'P 1'
#
loop_
_entity.id
_entity.type
_entity.pdbx_description
1 polymer ?
#
loop_
_entity_poly.entity_id
_entity_poly.type
_entity_poly.pdbx_seq_one_letter_code
_entity_poly.pdbx_strand_id
1 'polypeptide(L)'
;MAASTQITSCCFCIKLKPGVVFISLIWLIYGILETAQNSLLLITSNKRTSVYSYVYPFVIPVTINYGLITIGAAFGLFAVTCSRTVKMLTIYTKIAYVIVGAEIVSRALVICLVIRYKSRFIEDCIRSISKTSSRIEYSADACNQGYIFSLTFSIAFAVLTILFTLYFAIIISSYARKRRDKVAAIAAKNSDEIDE
;
A
#
# COMPACT_ATOMS: atom_id res chain seq x y z
N MET A 1 -6.20 -16.20 27.04
CA MET A 1 -5.64 -14.86 27.28
C MET A 1 -4.50 -14.63 26.30
N ALA A 2 -4.74 -13.89 25.22
CA ALA A 2 -3.66 -13.54 24.30
C ALA A 2 -2.94 -12.31 24.84
N ALA A 3 -1.66 -12.46 25.17
CA ALA A 3 -0.79 -11.35 25.57
C ALA A 3 -0.70 -10.37 24.40
N SER A 4 -1.51 -9.31 24.43
CA SER A 4 -1.43 -8.24 23.43
C SER A 4 -0.31 -7.29 23.84
N THR A 5 0.81 -7.35 23.12
CA THR A 5 1.91 -6.39 23.21
C THR A 5 1.36 -4.96 23.05
N GLN A 6 1.31 -4.20 24.14
CA GLN A 6 0.95 -2.78 24.10
C GLN A 6 2.10 -2.01 23.46
N ILE A 7 1.96 -1.64 22.18
CA ILE A 7 2.92 -0.79 21.50
C ILE A 7 2.73 0.65 22.00
N THR A 8 3.71 1.15 22.76
CA THR A 8 3.67 2.47 23.42
C THR A 8 4.36 3.58 22.63
N SER A 9 5.13 3.23 21.60
CA SER A 9 5.91 4.10 20.72
C SER A 9 5.92 3.58 19.26
N CYS A 10 5.97 4.50 18.29
CA CYS A 10 6.26 4.22 16.88
C CYS A 10 7.78 4.44 16.63
N CYS A 11 8.31 3.95 15.49
CA CYS A 11 9.71 4.08 15.03
C CYS A 11 10.45 5.28 15.63
N PHE A 12 11.66 5.06 16.17
CA PHE A 12 12.51 6.13 16.73
C PHE A 12 11.81 6.99 17.81
N CYS A 13 11.19 6.36 18.82
CA CYS A 13 10.62 7.04 20.00
C CYS A 13 9.47 8.03 19.71
N ILE A 14 8.86 7.99 18.52
CA ILE A 14 7.77 8.90 18.16
C ILE A 14 6.50 8.50 18.93
N LYS A 15 5.87 9.48 19.61
CA LYS A 15 4.58 9.28 20.28
C LYS A 15 3.54 8.78 19.26
N LEU A 16 2.64 7.87 19.67
CA LEU A 16 1.68 7.24 18.74
C LEU A 16 0.87 8.22 17.89
N LYS A 17 0.46 9.37 18.44
CA LYS A 17 -0.33 10.38 17.69
C LYS A 17 0.44 10.93 16.46
N PRO A 18 1.63 11.53 16.60
CA PRO A 18 2.41 11.95 15.44
C PRO A 18 2.79 10.80 14.51
N GLY A 19 3.01 9.58 15.04
CA GLY A 19 3.22 8.40 14.20
C GLY A 19 2.04 8.11 13.26
N VAL A 20 0.82 8.12 13.78
CA VAL A 20 -0.39 7.89 12.97
C VAL A 20 -0.61 9.01 11.94
N VAL A 21 -0.34 10.27 12.29
CA VAL A 21 -0.42 11.40 11.35
C VAL A 21 0.60 11.22 10.21
N PHE A 22 1.84 10.89 10.55
CA PHE A 22 2.91 10.67 9.59
C PHE A 22 2.58 9.52 8.62
N ILE A 23 2.10 8.40 9.16
CA ILE A 23 1.64 7.24 8.37
C ILE A 23 0.51 7.64 7.41
N SER A 24 -0.49 8.38 7.91
CA SER A 24 -1.62 8.83 7.09
C SER A 24 -1.16 9.73 5.94
N LEU A 25 -0.18 10.61 6.19
CA LEU A 25 0.41 11.47 5.15
C LEU A 25 1.19 10.67 4.11
N ILE A 26 1.96 9.66 4.52
CA ILE A 26 2.66 8.78 3.57
C ILE A 26 1.67 8.10 2.65
N TRP A 27 0.63 7.47 3.19
CA TRP A 27 -0.39 6.81 2.36
C TRP A 27 -1.14 7.79 1.46
N LEU A 28 -1.40 9.01 1.94
CA LEU A 28 -2.06 10.04 1.14
C LEU A 28 -1.20 10.46 -0.07
N ILE A 29 0.06 10.82 0.17
CA ILE A 29 0.98 11.24 -0.89
C ILE A 29 1.21 10.08 -1.87
N TYR A 30 1.46 8.88 -1.36
CA TYR A 30 1.67 7.70 -2.17
C TYR A 30 0.46 7.38 -3.05
N GLY A 31 -0.76 7.36 -2.47
CA GLY A 31 -1.99 7.11 -3.20
C GLY A 31 -2.26 8.14 -4.29
N ILE A 32 -2.00 9.44 -4.04
CA ILE A 32 -2.16 10.50 -5.03
C ILE A 32 -1.17 10.31 -6.19
N LEU A 33 0.11 10.09 -5.89
CA LEU A 33 1.16 9.94 -6.92
C LEU A 33 0.88 8.74 -7.83
N GLU A 34 0.55 7.58 -7.25
CA GLU A 34 0.21 6.37 -8.00
C GLU A 34 -1.06 6.57 -8.83
N THR A 35 -2.09 7.19 -8.28
CA THR A 35 -3.34 7.47 -9.01
C THR A 35 -3.08 8.39 -10.20
N ALA A 36 -2.28 9.45 -10.00
CA ALA A 36 -1.92 10.40 -11.05
C ALA A 36 -1.08 9.75 -12.16
N GLN A 37 -0.06 8.96 -11.79
CA GLN A 37 0.78 8.23 -12.74
C GLN A 37 -0.02 7.23 -13.58
N ASN A 38 -0.88 6.43 -12.94
CA ASN A 38 -1.71 5.47 -13.64
C ASN A 38 -2.74 6.15 -14.54
N SER A 39 -3.32 7.27 -14.10
CA SER A 39 -4.23 8.07 -14.92
C SER A 39 -3.52 8.67 -16.14
N LEU A 40 -2.31 9.20 -15.95
CA LEU A 40 -1.50 9.73 -17.05
C LEU A 40 -1.13 8.63 -18.05
N LEU A 41 -0.80 7.44 -17.58
CA LEU A 41 -0.52 6.27 -18.41
C LEU A 41 -1.75 5.86 -19.25
N LEU A 42 -2.96 5.94 -18.70
CA LEU A 42 -4.20 5.65 -19.43
C LEU A 42 -4.47 6.67 -20.54
N ILE A 43 -4.13 7.95 -20.31
CA ILE A 43 -4.42 9.05 -21.25
C ILE A 43 -3.36 9.14 -22.36
N THR A 44 -2.08 9.02 -22.02
CA THR A 44 -0.94 9.14 -22.96
C THR A 44 -0.64 7.85 -23.72
N SER A 45 -1.32 6.77 -23.34
CA SER A 45 -1.21 5.42 -23.85
C SER A 45 -1.40 5.23 -25.36
N ASN A 46 -0.36 5.37 -26.20
CA ASN A 46 -0.43 4.81 -27.55
C ASN A 46 -0.27 3.27 -27.48
N LYS A 47 -1.40 2.56 -27.41
CA LYS A 47 -1.56 1.11 -27.12
C LYS A 47 -0.66 0.13 -27.91
N ARG A 48 0.10 0.58 -28.91
CA ARG A 48 0.69 -0.25 -29.96
C ARG A 48 2.22 -0.43 -29.89
N THR A 49 2.95 0.27 -29.00
CA THR A 49 4.44 0.26 -29.00
C THR A 49 5.12 -0.16 -27.69
N SER A 50 4.38 -0.40 -26.60
CA SER A 50 4.93 -0.75 -25.29
C SER A 50 5.00 -2.28 -25.07
N VAL A 51 6.16 -2.77 -24.62
CA VAL A 51 6.38 -4.17 -24.17
C VAL A 51 5.43 -4.56 -23.02
N TYR A 52 4.87 -3.57 -22.31
CA TYR A 52 3.93 -3.76 -21.20
C TYR A 52 2.46 -3.60 -21.61
N SER A 53 2.15 -3.73 -22.90
CA SER A 53 0.77 -3.57 -23.42
C SER A 53 -0.25 -4.50 -22.71
N TYR A 54 0.20 -5.66 -22.24
CA TYR A 54 -0.63 -6.63 -21.51
C TYR A 54 -1.04 -6.17 -20.10
N VAL A 55 -0.40 -5.13 -19.56
CA VAL A 55 -0.67 -4.58 -18.22
C VAL A 55 -1.82 -3.55 -18.25
N TYR A 56 -2.09 -2.92 -19.39
CA TYR A 56 -3.17 -1.91 -19.55
C TYR A 56 -4.54 -2.29 -18.98
N PRO A 57 -5.09 -3.49 -19.22
CA PRO A 57 -6.40 -3.85 -18.65
C PRO A 57 -6.41 -3.86 -17.12
N PHE A 58 -5.24 -3.95 -16.48
CA PHE A 58 -5.09 -3.94 -15.03
C PHE A 58 -4.81 -2.55 -14.45
N VAL A 59 -4.49 -1.55 -15.28
CA VAL A 59 -4.21 -0.19 -14.81
C VAL A 59 -5.46 0.46 -14.22
N ILE A 60 -6.65 0.22 -14.79
CA ILE A 60 -7.92 0.77 -14.28
C ILE A 60 -8.22 0.29 -12.85
N PRO A 61 -8.30 -1.02 -12.54
CA PRO A 61 -8.58 -1.48 -11.18
C PRO A 61 -7.48 -1.06 -10.19
N VAL A 62 -6.22 -1.01 -10.62
CA VAL A 62 -5.11 -0.51 -9.80
C VAL A 62 -5.29 0.97 -9.46
N THR A 63 -5.69 1.80 -10.44
CA THR A 63 -5.97 3.23 -10.23
C THR A 63 -7.10 3.42 -9.22
N ILE A 64 -8.19 2.66 -9.35
CA ILE A 64 -9.33 2.72 -8.43
C ILE A 64 -8.87 2.36 -7.00
N ASN A 65 -8.03 1.33 -6.85
CA ASN A 65 -7.55 0.92 -5.54
C ASN A 65 -6.70 2.02 -4.87
N TYR A 66 -5.76 2.64 -5.59
CA TYR A 66 -4.98 3.76 -5.05
C TYR A 66 -5.83 5.00 -4.72
N GLY A 67 -6.89 5.24 -5.50
CA GLY A 67 -7.89 6.26 -5.16
C GLY A 67 -8.59 5.97 -3.84
N LEU A 68 -9.01 4.72 -3.60
CA LEU A 68 -9.62 4.31 -2.33
C LEU A 68 -8.65 4.42 -1.14
N ILE A 69 -7.38 4.06 -1.33
CA ILE A 69 -6.33 4.25 -0.31
C ILE A 69 -6.19 5.73 0.04
N THR A 70 -6.19 6.61 -0.96
CA THR A 70 -6.12 8.06 -0.78
C THR A 70 -7.28 8.58 0.07
N ILE A 71 -8.50 8.16 -0.23
CA ILE A 71 -9.70 8.54 0.53
C ILE A 71 -9.60 8.03 1.98
N GLY A 72 -9.19 6.78 2.17
CA GLY A 72 -9.00 6.19 3.49
C GLY A 72 -7.93 6.90 4.32
N ALA A 73 -6.83 7.32 3.68
CA ALA A 73 -5.76 8.09 4.31
C ALA A 73 -6.22 9.50 4.70
N ALA A 74 -6.97 10.19 3.83
CA ALA A 74 -7.55 11.50 4.13
C ALA A 74 -8.53 11.43 5.31
N PHE A 75 -9.39 10.41 5.34
CA PHE A 75 -10.27 10.15 6.47
C PHE A 75 -9.48 9.91 7.77
N GLY A 76 -8.41 9.09 7.70
CA GLY A 76 -7.53 8.82 8.83
C GLY A 76 -6.90 10.08 9.40
N LEU A 77 -6.39 10.94 8.52
CA LEU A 77 -5.83 12.23 8.90
C LEU A 77 -6.86 13.08 9.62
N PHE A 78 -8.07 13.24 9.05
CA PHE A 78 -9.18 13.97 9.67
C PHE A 78 -9.59 13.39 11.04
N ALA A 79 -9.69 12.07 11.15
CA ALA A 79 -10.07 11.39 12.40
C ALA A 79 -9.07 11.66 13.54
N VAL A 80 -7.78 11.76 13.21
CA VAL A 80 -6.68 11.90 14.17
C VAL A 80 -6.41 13.37 14.51
N THR A 81 -6.54 14.29 13.55
CA THR A 81 -6.27 15.71 13.77
C THR A 81 -7.48 16.46 14.33
N CYS A 82 -8.65 16.29 13.70
CA CYS A 82 -9.87 17.07 13.93
C CYS A 82 -10.84 16.39 14.91
N SER A 83 -11.37 15.20 14.57
CA SER A 83 -12.49 14.60 15.35
C SER A 83 -12.04 14.02 16.70
N ARG A 84 -10.92 13.29 16.75
CA ARG A 84 -10.31 12.69 17.95
C ARG A 84 -11.23 11.81 18.83
N THR A 85 -12.38 11.39 18.30
CA THR A 85 -13.33 10.52 19.00
C THR A 85 -12.92 9.05 18.86
N VAL A 86 -13.14 8.25 19.91
CA VAL A 86 -12.83 6.81 19.90
C VAL A 86 -13.55 6.08 18.76
N LYS A 87 -14.79 6.50 18.43
CA LYS A 87 -15.58 5.96 17.32
C LYS A 87 -14.87 6.15 15.97
N MET A 88 -14.44 7.37 15.64
CA MET A 88 -13.75 7.65 14.36
C MET A 88 -12.41 6.95 14.26
N LEU A 89 -11.62 6.88 15.34
CA LEU A 89 -10.36 6.13 15.34
C LEU A 89 -10.57 4.62 15.16
N THR A 90 -11.67 4.08 15.70
CA THR A 90 -12.02 2.66 15.51
C THR A 90 -12.40 2.39 14.05
N ILE A 91 -13.15 3.29 13.41
CA ILE A 91 -13.46 3.20 11.97
C ILE A 91 -12.17 3.26 11.15
N TYR A 92 -11.29 4.21 11.46
CA TYR A 92 -10.02 4.33 10.75
C TYR A 92 -9.15 3.08 10.89
N THR A 93 -9.14 2.45 12.07
CA THR A 93 -8.44 1.17 12.26
C THR A 93 -8.96 0.09 11.31
N LYS A 94 -10.29 -0.01 11.13
CA LYS A 94 -10.88 -0.98 10.18
C LYS A 94 -10.47 -0.65 8.74
N ILE A 95 -10.53 0.63 8.36
CA ILE A 95 -10.07 1.09 7.03
C ILE A 95 -8.60 0.75 6.80
N ALA A 96 -7.73 0.95 7.79
CA ALA A 96 -6.30 0.63 7.69
C ALA A 96 -6.07 -0.87 7.41
N TYR A 97 -6.82 -1.77 8.05
CA TYR A 97 -6.74 -3.20 7.74
C TYR A 97 -7.31 -3.55 6.36
N VAL A 98 -8.33 -2.84 5.88
CA VAL A 98 -8.81 -2.98 4.50
C VAL A 98 -7.73 -2.55 3.49
N ILE A 99 -7.03 -1.44 3.76
CA ILE A 99 -5.88 -0.97 2.94
C ILE A 99 -4.79 -2.04 2.90
N VAL A 100 -4.43 -2.64 4.03
CA VAL A 100 -3.48 -3.76 4.10
C VAL A 100 -3.92 -4.92 3.21
N GLY A 101 -5.18 -5.36 3.35
CA GLY A 101 -5.71 -6.46 2.54
C GLY A 101 -5.67 -6.14 1.04
N ALA A 102 -6.04 -4.93 0.67
CA ALA A 102 -6.03 -4.46 -0.72
C ALA A 102 -4.62 -4.39 -1.31
N GLU A 103 -3.62 -3.93 -0.54
CA GLU A 103 -2.21 -3.95 -0.94
C GLU A 103 -1.72 -5.39 -1.14
N ILE A 104 -1.96 -6.29 -0.18
CA ILE A 104 -1.56 -7.70 -0.31
C ILE A 104 -2.11 -8.33 -1.59
N VAL A 105 -3.42 -8.17 -1.83
CA VAL A 105 -4.08 -8.72 -3.02
C VAL A 105 -3.51 -8.08 -4.29
N SER A 106 -3.32 -6.77 -4.32
CA SER A 106 -2.79 -6.07 -5.51
C SER A 106 -1.38 -6.52 -5.85
N ARG A 107 -0.50 -6.65 -4.85
CA ARG A 107 0.89 -7.10 -5.07
C ARG A 107 0.93 -8.57 -5.52
N ALA A 108 0.11 -9.43 -4.93
CA ALA A 108 -0.01 -10.82 -5.38
C ALA A 108 -0.48 -10.89 -6.83
N LEU A 109 -1.49 -10.11 -7.21
CA LEU A 109 -1.98 -10.04 -8.59
C LEU A 109 -0.90 -9.60 -9.57
N VAL A 110 -0.13 -8.54 -9.26
CA VAL A 110 0.98 -8.08 -10.13
C VAL A 110 2.01 -9.18 -10.34
N ILE A 111 2.43 -9.87 -9.27
CA ILE A 111 3.39 -10.99 -9.37
C ILE A 111 2.81 -12.12 -10.24
N CYS A 112 1.55 -12.49 -10.02
CA CYS A 112 0.87 -13.49 -10.84
C CYS A 112 0.81 -13.09 -12.32
N LEU A 113 0.59 -11.82 -12.63
CA LEU A 113 0.59 -11.32 -14.01
C LEU A 113 1.97 -11.39 -14.65
N VAL A 114 3.03 -10.96 -13.94
CA VAL A 114 4.40 -11.06 -14.44
C VAL A 114 4.74 -12.52 -14.77
N ILE A 115 4.41 -13.46 -13.89
CA ILE A 115 4.64 -14.89 -14.11
C ILE A 115 3.83 -15.41 -15.30
N ARG A 116 2.53 -15.10 -15.34
CA ARG A 116 1.61 -15.58 -16.39
C ARG A 116 1.99 -15.08 -17.78
N TYR A 117 2.45 -13.84 -17.88
CA TYR A 117 2.78 -13.18 -19.14
C TYR A 117 4.27 -13.27 -19.51
N LYS A 118 5.04 -14.15 -18.84
CA LYS A 118 6.47 -14.38 -19.13
C LYS A 118 6.74 -14.56 -20.63
N SER A 119 6.01 -15.46 -21.30
CA SER A 119 6.26 -15.76 -22.72
C SER A 119 6.07 -14.54 -23.61
N ARG A 120 4.97 -13.81 -23.45
CA ARG A 120 4.71 -12.57 -24.20
C ARG A 120 5.76 -11.51 -23.93
N PHE A 121 6.18 -11.34 -22.68
CA PHE A 121 7.24 -10.40 -22.32
C PHE A 121 8.54 -10.73 -23.06
N ILE A 122 8.96 -12.00 -23.06
CA ILE A 122 10.18 -12.44 -23.74
C ILE A 122 10.05 -12.25 -25.26
N GLU A 123 8.92 -12.62 -25.86
CA GLU A 123 8.67 -12.45 -27.30
C GLU A 123 8.71 -10.97 -27.73
N ASP A 124 8.03 -10.09 -27.01
CA ASP A 124 8.01 -8.66 -27.32
C ASP A 124 9.37 -8.01 -27.07
N CYS A 125 10.10 -8.45 -26.04
CA CYS A 125 11.48 -8.02 -25.78
C CYS A 125 12.43 -8.42 -26.92
N ILE A 126 12.40 -9.70 -27.34
CA ILE A 126 13.22 -10.19 -28.46
C ILE A 126 12.87 -9.42 -29.74
N ARG A 127 11.57 -9.22 -30.02
CA ARG A 127 11.10 -8.46 -31.19
C ARG A 127 11.56 -7.00 -31.15
N SER A 128 11.64 -6.40 -29.96
CA SER A 128 12.13 -5.04 -29.80
C SER A 128 13.64 -4.95 -30.06
N ILE A 129 14.42 -5.89 -29.54
CA ILE A 129 15.88 -5.93 -29.73
C ILE A 129 16.23 -6.30 -31.17
N SER A 130 15.50 -7.23 -31.79
CA SER A 130 15.77 -7.69 -33.16
C SER A 130 15.60 -6.58 -34.20
N LYS A 131 14.81 -5.55 -33.91
CA LYS A 131 14.70 -4.34 -34.75
C LYS A 131 15.97 -3.48 -34.70
N THR A 132 16.80 -3.63 -33.67
CA THR A 132 18.01 -2.83 -33.44
C THR A 132 19.30 -3.64 -33.66
N SER A 133 19.28 -4.96 -33.49
CA SER A 133 20.45 -5.84 -33.59
C SER A 133 20.07 -7.23 -34.13
N SER A 134 20.90 -7.82 -34.99
CA SER A 134 20.63 -9.11 -35.65
C SER A 134 21.05 -10.35 -34.83
N ARG A 135 21.62 -10.20 -33.63
CA ARG A 135 22.05 -11.34 -32.80
C ARG A 135 20.92 -11.87 -31.92
N ILE A 136 20.23 -12.91 -32.40
CA ILE A 136 19.04 -13.50 -31.76
C ILE A 136 19.37 -14.25 -30.45
N GLU A 137 20.50 -14.96 -30.38
CA GLU A 137 20.85 -15.73 -29.19
C GLU A 137 21.21 -14.83 -27.99
N TYR A 138 21.93 -13.74 -28.25
CA TYR A 138 22.23 -12.72 -27.25
C TYR A 138 20.99 -11.97 -26.76
N SER A 139 20.00 -11.74 -27.63
CA SER A 139 18.77 -11.04 -27.25
C SER A 139 17.87 -11.88 -26.34
N ALA A 140 17.82 -13.20 -26.54
CA ALA A 140 17.04 -14.10 -25.69
C ALA A 140 17.57 -14.16 -24.24
N ASP A 141 18.88 -14.27 -24.06
CA ASP A 141 19.51 -14.31 -22.73
C ASP A 141 19.32 -12.99 -21.97
N ALA A 142 19.57 -11.86 -22.64
CA ALA A 142 19.35 -10.53 -22.07
C ALA A 142 17.88 -10.29 -21.65
N CYS A 143 16.92 -10.71 -22.49
CA CYS A 143 15.49 -10.61 -22.16
C CYS A 143 15.10 -11.49 -20.96
N ASN A 144 15.65 -12.72 -20.88
CA ASN A 144 15.40 -13.62 -19.76
C ASN A 144 16.01 -13.06 -18.46
N GLN A 145 17.22 -12.50 -18.51
CA GLN A 145 17.83 -11.84 -17.37
C GLN A 145 17.02 -10.61 -16.93
N GLY A 146 16.54 -9.78 -17.86
CA GLY A 146 15.66 -8.65 -17.58
C GLY A 146 14.34 -9.06 -16.93
N TYR A 147 13.74 -10.16 -17.40
CA TYR A 147 12.55 -10.76 -16.79
C TYR A 147 12.82 -11.21 -15.35
N ILE A 148 13.90 -11.96 -15.11
CA ILE A 148 14.27 -12.45 -13.77
C ILE A 148 14.50 -11.28 -12.81
N PHE A 149 15.21 -10.25 -13.27
CA PHE A 149 15.44 -9.03 -12.48
C PHE A 149 14.12 -8.33 -12.13
N SER A 150 13.24 -8.14 -13.12
CA SER A 150 11.92 -7.51 -12.92
C SER A 150 11.04 -8.29 -11.95
N LEU A 151 10.98 -9.62 -12.07
CA LEU A 151 10.23 -10.48 -11.16
C LEU A 151 10.80 -10.42 -9.74
N THR A 152 12.12 -10.52 -9.60
CA THR A 152 12.80 -10.48 -8.30
C THR A 152 12.56 -9.15 -7.60
N PHE A 153 12.70 -8.04 -8.33
CA PHE A 153 12.40 -6.70 -7.83
C PHE A 153 10.94 -6.58 -7.38
N SER A 154 10.00 -7.07 -8.20
CA SER A 154 8.57 -7.03 -7.88
C SER A 154 8.23 -7.80 -6.59
N ILE A 155 8.85 -8.97 -6.38
CA ILE A 155 8.68 -9.78 -5.17
C ILE A 155 9.27 -9.06 -3.95
N ALA A 156 10.52 -8.58 -4.05
CA ALA A 156 11.17 -7.88 -2.94
C ALA A 156 10.39 -6.61 -2.53
N PHE A 157 9.95 -5.84 -3.52
CA PHE A 157 9.13 -4.65 -3.30
C PHE A 157 7.78 -4.96 -2.67
N ALA A 158 7.12 -6.05 -3.09
CA ALA A 158 5.88 -6.51 -2.50
C ALA A 158 6.04 -6.87 -1.02
N VAL A 159 7.08 -7.65 -0.68
CA VAL A 159 7.35 -8.05 0.71
C VAL A 159 7.58 -6.83 1.60
N LEU A 160 8.44 -5.91 1.18
CA LEU A 160 8.72 -4.70 1.94
C LEU A 160 7.44 -3.87 2.15
N THR A 161 6.70 -3.63 1.07
CA THR A 161 5.46 -2.83 1.12
C THR A 161 4.42 -3.45 2.05
N ILE A 162 4.24 -4.77 1.99
CA ILE A 162 3.30 -5.49 2.86
C ILE A 162 3.72 -5.36 4.33
N LEU A 163 5.00 -5.56 4.65
CA LEU A 163 5.52 -5.43 6.02
C LEU A 163 5.31 -4.01 6.56
N PHE A 164 5.64 -2.98 5.78
CA PHE A 164 5.41 -1.59 6.18
C PHE A 164 3.93 -1.28 6.40
N THR A 165 3.06 -1.72 5.48
CA THR A 165 1.62 -1.44 5.55
C THR A 165 0.97 -2.17 6.73
N LEU A 166 1.38 -3.41 7.01
CA LEU A 166 0.96 -4.15 8.20
C LEU A 166 1.38 -3.45 9.48
N TYR A 167 2.64 -3.05 9.56
CA TYR A 167 3.16 -2.31 10.71
C TYR A 167 2.39 -1.01 10.94
N PHE A 168 2.08 -0.27 9.87
CA PHE A 168 1.28 0.95 9.94
C PHE A 168 -0.12 0.70 10.49
N ALA A 169 -0.82 -0.34 10.02
CA ALA A 169 -2.13 -0.71 10.55
C ALA A 169 -2.07 -1.08 12.04
N ILE A 170 -1.00 -1.76 12.48
CA ILE A 170 -0.76 -2.08 13.89
C ILE A 170 -0.55 -0.82 14.74
N ILE A 171 0.18 0.18 14.25
CA ILE A 171 0.36 1.46 14.95
C ILE A 171 -0.97 2.21 15.09
N ILE A 172 -1.77 2.26 14.01
CA ILE A 172 -3.10 2.89 14.02
C ILE A 172 -4.02 2.19 15.03
N SER A 173 -4.06 0.85 15.03
CA SER A 173 -4.91 0.08 15.94
C SER A 173 -4.49 0.25 17.40
N SER A 174 -3.17 0.28 17.66
CA SER A 174 -2.61 0.55 18.98
C SER A 174 -2.98 1.95 19.47
N TYR A 175 -3.00 2.94 18.58
CA TYR A 175 -3.37 4.31 18.94
C TYR A 175 -4.85 4.43 19.28
N ALA A 176 -5.71 3.79 18.49
CA ALA A 176 -7.15 3.73 18.75
C ALA A 176 -7.45 3.07 20.10
N ARG A 177 -6.77 1.95 20.42
CA ARG A 177 -6.90 1.25 21.70
C ARG A 177 -6.45 2.13 22.87
N LYS A 178 -5.24 2.70 22.79
CA LYS A 178 -4.71 3.61 23.81
C LYS A 178 -5.64 4.81 24.06
N ARG A 179 -6.31 5.33 23.03
CA ARG A 179 -7.28 6.41 23.17
C ARG A 179 -8.56 5.94 23.87
N ARG A 180 -9.05 4.74 23.55
CA ARG A 180 -10.21 4.12 24.21
C ARG A 180 -9.96 3.92 25.70
N ASP A 181 -8.83 3.31 26.05
CA ASP A 181 -8.48 3.00 27.44
C ASP A 181 -8.35 4.28 28.28
N LYS A 182 -7.77 5.33 27.72
CA LYS A 182 -7.71 6.65 28.36
C LYS A 182 -9.09 7.25 28.63
N VAL A 183 -10.03 7.13 27.69
CA VAL A 183 -11.40 7.65 27.86
C VAL A 183 -12.14 6.85 28.92
N ALA A 184 -11.97 5.52 28.95
CA ALA A 184 -12.58 4.66 29.96
C ALA A 184 -12.03 4.95 31.37
N ALA A 185 -10.72 5.15 31.52
CA ALA A 185 -10.10 5.49 32.80
C ALA A 185 -10.56 6.84 33.35
N ILE A 186 -10.76 7.84 32.48
CA ILE A 186 -11.31 9.15 32.88
C ILE A 186 -12.77 9.00 33.32
N ALA A 187 -13.57 8.20 32.61
CA ALA A 187 -14.97 7.96 32.97
C ALA A 187 -15.10 7.26 34.33
N ALA A 188 -14.27 6.26 34.61
CA ALA A 188 -14.26 5.55 35.89
C ALA A 188 -13.83 6.46 37.06
N LYS A 189 -12.81 7.30 36.86
CA LYS A 189 -12.39 8.25 37.89
C LYS A 189 -13.51 9.25 38.23
N ASN A 190 -14.24 9.71 37.22
CA ASN A 190 -15.32 10.67 37.42
C ASN A 190 -16.57 10.05 38.07
N SER A 191 -16.76 8.73 38.01
CA SER A 191 -17.85 8.07 38.74
C SER A 191 -17.51 7.89 40.22
N ASP A 192 -16.25 7.57 40.54
CA ASP A 192 -15.82 7.39 41.94
C ASP A 192 -15.88 8.72 42.74
N GLU A 193 -15.66 9.87 42.10
CA GLU A 193 -15.79 11.21 42.73
C GLU A 193 -17.26 11.66 42.97
N ILE A 194 -18.26 10.96 42.41
CA ILE A 194 -19.69 11.30 42.61
C ILE A 194 -20.31 10.49 43.76
N ASP A 195 -19.70 9.34 44.10
CA ASP A 195 -20.16 8.43 45.14
C ASP A 195 -19.50 8.68 46.52
N GLU A 196 -18.66 9.72 46.64
CA GLU A 196 -17.99 10.19 47.88
C GLU A 196 -18.58 11.53 48.39
#